data_AF-A0A2P4Q4T4-F1
#
_entry.id   AF-A0A2P4Q4T4-F1
#
_cell.length_a   1.000
_cell.length_b   1.000
_cell.length_c   1.000
_cell.angle_alpha   90.00
_cell.angle_beta   90.00
_cell.angle_gamma   90.00
#
_symmetry.space_group_name_H-M   'P 1'
#
loop_
_entity.id
_entity.type
_entity.pdbx_description
1 polymer ?
#
loop_
_entity_poly.entity_id
_entity_poly.type
_entity_poly.pdbx_seq_one_letter_code
_entity_poly.pdbx_strand_id
1 'polypeptide(L)' 'KRDGESLNDRYMKLMVKFEGRSIFIWECFIYLSVGYLIQIEEGLDGDLYRQILNDEFLNTLEFYELNAQDIIF' A
#
# COMPACT_ATOMS: atom_id res chain seq x y z
N LYS A 1 27.37 -6.78 -3.14
CA LYS A 1 27.75 -5.39 -2.80
C LYS A 1 28.66 -4.85 -3.89
N ARG A 2 28.32 -3.72 -4.51
CA ARG A 2 29.25 -2.90 -5.29
C ARG A 2 29.03 -1.45 -4.89
N ASP A 3 30.09 -0.83 -4.43
CA ASP A 3 30.17 0.57 -4.03
C ASP A 3 30.17 1.47 -5.26
N GLY A 4 29.43 2.59 -5.21
CA GLY A 4 29.83 3.79 -5.97
C GLY A 4 28.96 4.28 -7.13
N GLU A 5 27.77 3.74 -7.40
CA GLU A 5 26.86 4.39 -8.35
C GLU A 5 26.02 5.47 -7.64
N SER A 6 26.35 6.75 -7.89
CA SER A 6 25.51 7.87 -7.49
C SER A 6 24.20 7.82 -8.30
N LEU A 7 23.09 7.57 -7.61
CA LEU A 7 21.75 7.59 -8.20
C LEU A 7 21.53 8.94 -8.90
N ASN A 8 21.20 8.89 -10.19
CA ASN A 8 21.06 10.07 -11.04
C ASN A 8 19.89 10.95 -10.55
N ASP A 9 20.24 12.12 -10.02
CA ASP A 9 19.36 13.10 -9.36
C ASP A 9 18.17 13.55 -10.25
N ARG A 10 18.27 13.41 -11.58
CA ARG A 10 17.22 13.78 -12.53
C ARG A 10 15.95 12.94 -12.44
N TYR A 11 16.01 11.77 -11.79
CA TYR A 11 14.86 10.87 -11.64
C TYR A 11 14.31 10.84 -10.21
N MET A 12 14.96 11.51 -9.25
CA MET A 12 14.42 11.70 -7.90
C MET A 12 13.63 13.00 -7.84
N LYS A 13 12.30 12.88 -7.88
CA LYS A 13 11.43 13.98 -7.45
C LYS A 13 11.61 14.11 -5.94
N LEU A 14 12.27 15.18 -5.49
CA LEU A 14 12.47 15.45 -4.06
C LEU A 14 11.10 15.47 -3.38
N MET A 15 10.82 14.49 -2.52
CA MET A 15 9.61 14.51 -1.69
C MET A 15 9.85 15.51 -0.55
N VAL A 16 9.33 16.72 -0.73
CA VAL A 16 9.33 17.75 0.31
C VAL A 16 8.24 17.41 1.33
N LYS A 17 8.63 17.06 2.56
CA LYS A 17 7.70 16.92 3.69
C LYS A 17 7.45 18.30 4.30
N PHE A 18 6.30 18.89 3.99
CA PHE A 18 5.87 20.13 4.63
C PHE A 18 5.50 19.87 6.10
N GLU A 19 5.75 20.84 6.98
CA GLU A 19 5.35 20.78 8.39
C GLU A 19 3.82 20.86 8.51
N GLY A 20 3.17 19.69 8.55
CA GLY A 20 1.74 19.51 8.73
C GLY A 20 1.43 18.11 9.26
N ARG A 21 0.19 17.86 9.68
CA ARG A 21 -0.27 16.50 10.04
C ARG A 21 -0.48 15.70 8.75
N SER A 22 0.20 14.56 8.64
CA SER A 22 -0.01 13.58 7.56
C SER A 22 -0.93 12.46 8.04
N ILE A 23 -1.85 12.03 7.19
CA ILE A 23 -2.61 10.80 7.38
C ILE A 23 -1.96 9.70 6.55
N PHE A 24 -1.94 8.48 7.07
CA PHE A 24 -1.49 7.31 6.33
C PHE A 24 -2.67 6.37 6.14
N ILE A 25 -2.90 5.96 4.90
CA ILE A 25 -4.08 5.18 4.51
C ILE A 25 -3.61 4.02 3.64
N TRP A 26 -4.24 2.87 3.84
CA TRP A 26 -4.16 1.74 2.93
C TRP A 26 -5.54 1.48 2.31
N GLU A 27 -5.55 1.20 1.01
CA GLU A 27 -6.73 0.86 0.21
C GLU A 27 -6.28 -0.03 -0.95
N CYS A 28 -7.12 -0.97 -1.38
CA CYS A 28 -6.92 -1.71 -2.63
C CYS A 28 -7.98 -1.32 -3.68
N PHE A 29 -7.55 -1.24 -4.94
CA PHE A 29 -8.44 -1.00 -6.08
C PHE A 29 -8.50 -2.26 -6.94
N ILE A 30 -9.70 -2.68 -7.28
CA ILE A 30 -9.93 -3.80 -8.20
C ILE A 30 -10.57 -3.29 -9.50
N TYR A 31 -10.54 -4.11 -10.56
CA TYR A 31 -11.11 -3.70 -11.86
C TYR A 31 -12.62 -3.42 -11.82
N LEU A 32 -13.32 -3.89 -10.78
CA LEU A 32 -14.75 -3.66 -10.57
C LEU A 32 -15.02 -2.32 -9.86
N SER A 33 -14.20 -1.92 -8.88
CA SER A 33 -14.44 -0.79 -7.97
C SER A 33 -13.31 -0.61 -6.95
N VAL A 34 -13.47 0.35 -6.04
CA VAL A 34 -12.70 0.50 -4.80
C VAL A 34 -13.00 -0.62 -3.80
N GLY A 35 -11.99 -1.03 -3.03
CA GLY A 35 -12.13 -1.98 -1.92
C GLY A 35 -12.28 -1.29 -0.56
N TYR A 36 -12.04 -2.04 0.52
CA TYR A 36 -12.01 -1.48 1.86
C TYR A 36 -10.80 -0.54 2.07
N LEU A 37 -10.99 0.45 2.96
CA LEU A 37 -10.03 1.50 3.28
C LEU A 37 -9.77 1.53 4.79
N ILE A 38 -8.50 1.58 5.17
CA ILE A 38 -8.08 1.70 6.56
C ILE A 38 -7.08 2.83 6.76
N GLN A 39 -7.26 3.60 7.82
CA GLN A 39 -6.28 4.57 8.29
C GLN A 39 -5.27 3.89 9.22
N ILE A 40 -3.99 4.14 8.99
CA ILE A 40 -2.88 3.63 9.79
C ILE A 40 -2.39 4.74 10.72
N GLU A 41 -2.44 4.50 12.03
CA GLU A 41 -2.16 5.52 13.04
C GLU A 41 -0.68 5.60 13.45
N GLU A 42 0.00 4.47 13.64
CA GLU A 42 1.33 4.42 14.26
C GLU A 42 2.47 4.00 13.30
N GLY A 43 2.14 3.69 12.05
CA GLY A 43 3.08 3.22 11.02
C GLY A 43 2.74 1.83 10.50
N LEU A 44 3.41 1.41 9.42
CA LEU A 44 3.17 0.12 8.77
C LEU A 44 4.41 -0.76 8.91
N ASP A 45 4.25 -1.89 9.59
CA ASP A 45 5.22 -2.97 9.62
C ASP A 45 4.70 -4.21 8.86
N GLY A 46 5.53 -5.25 8.79
CA GLY A 46 5.20 -6.46 8.04
C GLY A 46 4.06 -7.28 8.67
N ASP A 47 3.84 -7.19 9.97
CA ASP A 47 2.78 -7.95 10.65
C ASP A 47 1.44 -7.25 10.50
N LEU A 48 1.41 -5.93 10.69
CA LEU A 48 0.25 -5.11 10.40
C LEU A 48 -0.14 -5.22 8.92
N TYR A 49 0.85 -5.22 8.01
CA TYR A 49 0.56 -5.37 6.59
C TYR A 49 -0.08 -6.73 6.27
N ARG A 50 0.38 -7.81 6.90
CA ARG A 50 -0.26 -9.14 6.76
C ARG A 50 -1.68 -9.16 7.32
N GLN A 51 -1.93 -8.46 8.43
CA GLN A 51 -3.27 -8.33 8.99
C GLN A 51 -4.19 -7.59 8.02
N ILE A 52 -3.76 -6.45 7.49
CA ILE A 52 -4.51 -5.69 6.48
C ILE A 52 -4.83 -6.56 5.24
N LEU A 53 -3.89 -7.39 4.80
CA LEU A 53 -4.15 -8.31 3.70
C LEU A 53 -5.19 -9.40 4.06
N ASN A 54 -5.13 -9.95 5.27
CA ASN A 54 -6.09 -10.97 5.68
C ASN A 54 -7.48 -10.40 5.92
N ASP A 55 -7.57 -9.18 6.44
CA ASP A 55 -8.83 -8.56 6.81
C ASP A 55 -9.38 -7.76 5.62
N GLU A 56 -8.78 -6.61 5.30
CA GLU A 56 -9.35 -5.68 4.32
C GLU A 56 -9.28 -6.18 2.87
N PHE A 57 -8.17 -6.80 2.48
CA PHE A 57 -8.01 -7.30 1.11
C PHE A 57 -8.88 -8.54 0.85
N LEU A 58 -8.79 -9.59 1.69
CA LEU A 58 -9.62 -10.78 1.48
C LEU A 58 -11.11 -10.49 1.65
N ASN A 59 -11.53 -9.62 2.58
CA ASN A 59 -12.93 -9.20 2.67
C ASN A 59 -13.38 -8.44 1.42
N THR A 60 -12.51 -7.62 0.82
CA THR A 60 -12.80 -6.98 -0.48
C THR A 60 -13.06 -8.05 -1.54
N LEU A 61 -12.19 -9.06 -1.64
CA LEU A 61 -12.36 -10.13 -2.62
C LEU A 61 -13.63 -10.93 -2.38
N GLU A 62 -13.93 -11.27 -1.12
CA GLU A 62 -15.18 -11.97 -0.75
C GLU A 62 -16.41 -11.14 -1.14
N PHE A 63 -16.42 -9.83 -0.84
CA PHE A 63 -17.51 -8.94 -1.19
C PHE A 63 -17.80 -8.90 -2.69
N TYR A 64 -16.76 -8.96 -3.52
CA TYR A 64 -16.87 -8.97 -4.98
C TYR A 64 -16.93 -10.39 -5.57
N GLU A 65 -17.02 -11.43 -4.73
CA GLU A 65 -17.02 -12.85 -5.12
C GLU A 65 -15.80 -13.25 -5.99
N LEU A 66 -14.65 -12.63 -5.71
CA LEU A 66 -13.39 -12.86 -6.43
C LEU A 66 -12.56 -13.94 -5.72
N ASN A 67 -11.89 -14.77 -6.53
CA ASN A 67 -10.93 -15.74 -6.02
C ASN A 67 -9.54 -15.12 -5.90
N ALA A 68 -8.96 -15.16 -4.71
CA ALA A 68 -7.61 -14.65 -4.45
C ALA A 68 -6.53 -15.26 -5.36
N GLN A 69 -6.70 -16.50 -5.85
CA GLN A 69 -5.74 -17.15 -6.75
C GLN A 69 -5.73 -16.53 -8.15
N ASP A 70 -6.79 -15.82 -8.54
CA ASP A 70 -6.91 -15.16 -9.84
C ASP A 70 -6.42 -13.69 -9.78
N ILE A 71 -6.05 -13.20 -8.60
CA ILE A 71 -5.61 -11.83 -8.38
C ILE A 71 -4.09 -11.74 -8.44
N ILE A 72 -3.60 -10.81 -9.26
CA ILE A 72 -2.18 -10.45 -9.34
C ILE A 72 -2.01 -9.11 -8.62
N PHE A 73 -1.21 -9.12 -7.55
CA PHE A 73 -0.84 -7.97 -6.72
C PHE A 73 0.68 -7.79 -6.71
#